data_AF-A0A9R0P390-F1
#
_entry.id   AF-A0A9R0P390-F1
#
_cell.length_a   1.000
_cell.length_b   1.000
_cell.length_c   1.000
_cell.angle_alpha   90.00
_cell.angle_beta   90.00
_cell.angle_gamma   90.00
#
_symmetry.space_group_name_H-M   'P 1'
#
loop_
_entity.id
_entity.type
_entity.pdbx_description
1 polymer ?
#
loop_
_entity_poly.entity_id
_entity_poly.type
_entity_poly.pdbx_seq_one_letter_code
_entity_poly.pdbx_strand_id
1 'polypeptide(L)' 'MTTSPHPPDHHLSAAERQRTCAACGRPFEPGGRTGLEAFLDGEVHYAAVHEGCSTHPAARESTIAGKLRRMRTAEAA' A
#
# COMPACT_ATOMS: atom_id res chain seq x y z
N MET A 1 -12.24 -36.73 20.99
CA MET A 1 -12.44 -35.32 20.61
C MET A 1 -11.51 -35.09 19.43
N THR A 2 -11.99 -35.34 18.21
CA THR A 2 -11.17 -35.29 17.00
C THR A 2 -11.14 -33.85 16.51
N THR A 3 -9.99 -33.19 16.67
CA THR A 3 -9.72 -31.89 16.07
C THR A 3 -9.61 -32.09 14.56
N SER A 4 -10.64 -31.71 13.81
CA SER A 4 -10.57 -31.66 12.34
C SER A 4 -9.42 -30.74 11.92
N PRO A 5 -8.54 -31.15 11.00
CA PRO A 5 -7.59 -30.21 10.40
C PRO A 5 -8.38 -29.23 9.53
N HIS A 6 -8.48 -27.98 9.97
CA HIS A 6 -8.85 -26.89 9.07
C HIS A 6 -7.85 -26.87 7.90
N PRO A 7 -8.31 -26.84 6.63
CA PRO A 7 -7.38 -26.59 5.54
C PRO A 7 -6.71 -25.22 5.78
N PRO A 8 -5.43 -25.04 5.42
CA PRO A 8 -4.84 -23.72 5.44
C PRO A 8 -5.70 -22.83 4.56
N ASP A 9 -6.24 -21.77 5.14
CA ASP A 9 -6.86 -20.71 4.38
C ASP A 9 -5.74 -20.10 3.53
N HIS A 10 -5.64 -20.57 2.28
CA HIS A 10 -4.75 -20.00 1.27
C HIS A 10 -5.33 -18.66 0.83
N HIS A 11 -5.40 -17.71 1.75
CA HIS A 11 -5.66 -16.32 1.44
C HIS A 11 -4.51 -15.85 0.53
N LEU A 12 -4.78 -15.83 -0.78
CA LEU A 12 -3.86 -15.33 -1.78
C LEU A 12 -3.38 -13.94 -1.38
N SER A 13 -2.07 -13.74 -1.39
CA SER A 13 -1.45 -12.45 -1.09
C SER A 13 -1.96 -11.38 -2.05
N ALA A 14 -1.92 -10.11 -1.64
CA ALA A 14 -2.30 -9.00 -2.51
C ALA A 14 -1.52 -9.01 -3.84
N ALA A 15 -0.23 -9.34 -3.80
CA ALA A 15 0.61 -9.51 -4.99
C ALA A 15 0.13 -10.64 -5.90
N GLU A 16 -0.30 -11.77 -5.34
CA GLU A 16 -0.81 -12.92 -6.11
C GLU A 16 -2.16 -12.60 -6.78
N ARG A 17 -3.01 -11.82 -6.08
CA ARG A 17 -4.29 -11.34 -6.61
C ARG A 17 -4.08 -10.28 -7.71
N GLN A 18 -3.17 -9.33 -7.49
CA GLN A 18 -2.97 -8.18 -8.36
C GLN A 18 -2.06 -8.47 -9.57
N ARG A 19 -1.10 -9.39 -9.43
CA ARG A 19 -0.11 -9.85 -10.43
C ARG A 19 0.89 -8.80 -10.93
N THR A 20 0.53 -7.52 -10.92
CA THR A 20 1.36 -6.40 -11.40
C THR A 20 1.47 -5.29 -10.38
N CYS A 21 2.62 -4.64 -10.26
CA CYS A 21 2.83 -3.51 -9.37
C CYS A 21 1.93 -2.32 -9.72
N ALA A 22 1.22 -1.77 -8.73
CA ALA A 22 0.31 -0.64 -8.94
C ALA A 22 1.04 0.66 -9.32
N ALA A 23 2.33 0.77 -8.97
CA ALA A 23 3.13 1.96 -9.24
C ALA A 23 3.84 1.91 -10.60
N CYS A 24 4.46 0.78 -10.98
CA CYS A 24 5.28 0.69 -12.19
C CYS A 24 4.68 -0.21 -13.29
N GLY A 25 3.58 -0.93 -13.02
CA GLY A 25 2.89 -1.81 -13.96
C GLY A 25 3.59 -3.13 -14.28
N ARG A 26 4.81 -3.36 -13.77
CA ARG A 26 5.58 -4.60 -14.03
C ARG A 26 5.05 -5.77 -13.20
N PRO A 27 5.17 -7.02 -13.69
CA PRO A 27 4.73 -8.21 -12.95
C PRO A 27 5.49 -8.39 -11.64
N PHE A 28 4.85 -9.05 -10.68
CA PHE A 28 5.50 -9.54 -9.47
C PHE A 28 6.20 -10.87 -9.71
N GLU A 29 7.37 -11.04 -9.11
CA GLU A 29 8.08 -12.31 -9.08
C GLU A 29 7.41 -13.25 -8.07
N PRO A 30 7.17 -14.53 -8.40
CA PRO A 30 6.62 -15.51 -7.46
C PRO A 30 7.51 -15.65 -6.22
N GLY A 31 6.93 -15.46 -5.03
CA GLY A 31 7.68 -15.50 -3.76
C GLY A 31 8.58 -14.29 -3.49
N GLY A 32 8.56 -13.27 -4.36
CA GLY A 32 9.23 -12.00 -4.12
C GLY A 32 8.56 -11.20 -3.00
N ARG A 33 9.35 -10.40 -2.27
CA ARG A 33 8.81 -9.46 -1.29
C ARG A 33 8.10 -8.32 -2.03
N THR A 34 6.93 -7.94 -1.53
CA THR A 34 6.14 -6.83 -2.07
C THR A 34 5.73 -5.90 -0.95
N GLY A 35 5.78 -4.60 -1.21
CA GLY A 35 5.17 -3.59 -0.35
C GLY A 35 3.65 -3.56 -0.51
N LEU A 36 2.98 -3.01 0.50
CA LEU A 36 1.54 -2.74 0.49
C LEU A 36 1.33 -1.25 0.74
N GLU A 37 0.66 -0.58 -0.18
CA GLU A 37 0.24 0.81 -0.04
C GLU A 37 -1.27 0.90 0.11
N ALA A 38 -1.70 1.69 1.09
CA ALA A 38 -3.10 2.01 1.28
C ALA A 38 -3.48 3.25 0.45
N PHE A 39 -4.65 3.23 -0.17
CA PHE A 39 -5.25 4.39 -0.82
C PHE A 39 -6.73 4.48 -0.49
N LEU A 40 -7.29 5.68 -0.64
CA LEU A 40 -8.67 5.99 -0.29
C LEU A 40 -9.47 6.32 -1.55
N ASP A 41 -10.57 5.60 -1.77
CA ASP A 41 -11.55 5.89 -2.83
C ASP A 41 -12.98 5.86 -2.26
N GLY A 42 -13.18 6.58 -1.15
CA GLY A 42 -14.40 6.45 -0.34
C GLY A 42 -14.39 5.24 0.62
N GLU A 43 -13.51 4.27 0.38
CA GLU A 43 -13.15 3.18 1.28
C GLU A 43 -11.62 2.96 1.29
N VAL A 44 -11.11 2.21 2.28
CA VAL A 44 -9.68 1.89 2.37
C VAL A 44 -9.36 0.70 1.49
N HIS A 45 -8.51 0.92 0.49
CA HIS A 45 -7.99 -0.14 -0.38
C HIS A 45 -6.50 -0.35 -0.16
N TYR A 46 -6.02 -1.56 -0.45
CA TYR A 46 -4.61 -1.92 -0.38
C TYR A 46 -4.12 -2.42 -1.74
N ALA A 47 -3.08 -1.77 -2.26
CA ALA A 47 -2.39 -2.17 -3.48
C ALA A 47 -1.00 -2.72 -3.17
N ALA A 48 -0.62 -3.80 -3.85
CA ALA A 48 0.73 -4.31 -3.85
C ALA A 48 1.63 -3.43 -4.75
N VAL A 49 2.85 -3.17 -4.27
CA VAL A 49 3.91 -2.47 -5.00
C VAL A 49 5.25 -3.17 -4.84
N HIS A 50 6.19 -2.96 -5.77
CA HIS A 50 7.58 -3.40 -5.59
C HIS A 50 8.23 -2.61 -4.46
N GLU A 51 9.25 -3.20 -3.83
CA GLU A 51 10.08 -2.46 -2.87
C GLU A 51 10.70 -1.23 -3.56
N GLY A 52 10.54 -0.06 -2.94
CA GLY A 52 11.00 1.22 -3.48
C GLY A 52 10.08 1.88 -4.51
N CYS A 53 8.96 1.23 -4.90
CA CYS A 53 7.93 1.88 -5.69
C CYS A 53 6.82 2.44 -4.80
N SER A 54 6.31 3.63 -5.15
CA SER A 54 5.13 4.21 -4.54
C SER A 54 4.15 4.71 -5.60
N THR A 55 2.87 4.50 -5.32
CA THR A 55 1.72 5.06 -6.03
C THR A 55 1.51 6.54 -5.69
N HIS A 56 2.11 7.00 -4.60
CA HIS A 56 2.14 8.41 -4.21
C HIS A 56 3.27 9.17 -4.93
N PRO A 57 2.98 10.30 -5.60
CA PRO A 57 4.02 11.15 -6.14
C PRO A 57 4.77 11.88 -5.01
N ALA A 58 6.05 11.57 -4.83
CA ALA A 58 6.90 12.13 -3.75
C ALA A 58 6.90 13.66 -3.66
N ALA A 59 6.75 14.36 -4.79
CA ALA A 59 6.65 15.83 -4.83
C ALA A 59 5.38 16.38 -4.13
N ARG A 60 4.30 15.60 -4.13
CA ARG A 60 3.03 15.98 -3.48
C ARG A 60 3.13 15.91 -1.96
N GLU A 61 3.83 14.92 -1.43
CA GLU A 61 4.00 14.72 0.01
C GLU A 61 4.78 15.87 0.65
N SER A 62 5.89 16.28 0.03
CA SER A 62 6.69 17.43 0.49
C SER A 62 5.89 18.74 0.45
N THR A 63 5.02 18.90 -0.55
CA THR A 63 4.14 20.07 -0.68
C THR A 63 3.06 20.10 0.40
N ILE A 64 2.44 18.96 0.70
CA ILE A 64 1.42 18.84 1.75
C ILE A 64 2.03 19.02 3.14
N ALA A 65 3.18 18.40 3.40
CA ALA A 65 3.91 18.59 4.66
C ALA A 65 4.28 20.07 4.89
N GLY A 66 4.77 20.75 3.85
CA GLY A 66 5.05 22.18 3.89
C GLY A 66 3.80 23.02 4.16
N LYS A 67 2.65 22.68 3.58
CA LYS A 67 1.38 23.37 3.81
C LYS A 67 0.84 23.16 5.23
N LEU A 68 0.85 21.92 5.73
CA LEU A 68 0.45 21.58 7.10
C LEU A 68 1.27 22.32 8.14
N ARG A 69 2.60 22.38 7.95
CA ARG A 69 3.49 23.13 8.84
C ARG A 69 3.13 24.61 8.90
N ARG A 70 2.80 25.24 7.76
CA ARG A 70 2.37 26.64 7.70
C ARG A 70 1.03 26.89 8.37
N MET A 71 0.06 26.01 8.20
CA MET A 71 -1.24 26.12 8.87
C MET A 71 -1.09 26.07 10.39
N ARG A 72 -0.32 25.09 10.89
CA ARG A 72 -0.08 24.93 12.33
C ARG A 72 0.67 26.11 12.96
N THR A 73 1.52 26.80 12.20
CA THR A 73 2.19 28.03 12.68
C THR A 73 1.26 29.24 12.64
N ALA A 74 0.34 29.31 11.67
CA ALA A 74 -0.65 30.38 11.60
C ALA A 74 -1.73 30.29 12.70
N GLU A 75 -2.05 29.08 13.17
CA GLU A 75 -2.99 28.87 14.29
C GLU A 75 -2.39 29.16 15.67
N ALA A 76 -1.06 29.23 15.77
CA ALA A 76 -0.33 29.46 17.01
C ALA A 76 0.09 30.93 17.22
N ALA A 77 -0.26 31.81 16.28
CA ALA A 77 0.03 33.24 16.28
C ALA A 77 -1.25 34.05 16.54
#